data_AF-A0A7J9PMQ7-F1
#
_entry.id   AF-A0A7J9PMQ7-F1
#
_cell.length_a   1.000
_cell.length_b   1.000
_cell.length_c   1.000
_cell.angle_alpha   90.00
_cell.angle_beta   90.00
_cell.angle_gamma   90.00
#
_symmetry.space_group_name_H-M   'P 1'
#
loop_
_entity.id
_entity.type
_entity.pdbx_description
1 polymer ?
#
loop_
_entity_poly.entity_id
_entity_poly.type
_entity_poly.pdbx_seq_one_letter_code
_entity_poly.pdbx_strand_id
1 'polypeptide(L)'
;MSLFKISGKSVEKMNSTKNIERKIQNLCENNLEEIFGVKFLRSEYPTTTGGRMDTLGIDFEGNPVIVYDAVKNKLPSLKETIDLMMNNEEF
;
A
#
# COMPACT_ATOMS: atom_id res chain seq x y z
N MET A 1 -6.42 8.85 2.77
CA MET A 1 -7.47 8.49 1.79
C MET A 1 -8.84 8.99 2.26
N SER A 2 -9.71 9.53 1.40
CA SER A 2 -11.09 9.91 1.80
C SER A 2 -12.05 8.79 1.45
N LEU A 3 -12.84 8.29 2.40
CA LEU A 3 -13.91 7.34 2.12
C LEU A 3 -15.26 8.06 2.05
N PHE A 4 -16.09 7.60 1.13
CA PHE A 4 -17.43 8.10 0.91
C PHE A 4 -18.42 6.95 0.97
N LYS A 5 -19.57 7.20 1.60
CA LYS A 5 -20.71 6.30 1.59
C LYS A 5 -21.67 6.73 0.48
N ILE A 6 -22.12 5.77 -0.33
CA ILE A 6 -23.13 6.00 -1.37
C ILE A 6 -24.52 5.81 -0.76
N SER A 7 -25.41 6.77 -0.98
CA SER A 7 -26.81 6.77 -0.54
C SER A 7 -27.70 7.14 -1.73
N GLY A 8 -28.05 6.14 -2.55
CA GLY A 8 -28.80 6.38 -3.78
C GLY A 8 -27.98 7.18 -4.80
N LYS A 9 -28.36 8.44 -5.03
CA LYS A 9 -27.65 9.37 -5.94
C LYS A 9 -26.69 10.33 -5.21
N SER A 10 -26.62 10.31 -3.88
CA SER A 10 -25.72 11.16 -3.09
C SER A 10 -24.52 10.39 -2.54
N VAL A 11 -23.46 11.13 -2.23
CA VAL A 11 -22.26 10.63 -1.55
C VAL A 11 -21.96 11.46 -0.32
N GLU A 12 -21.64 10.81 0.79
CA GLU A 12 -21.30 11.46 2.06
C GLU A 12 -19.91 11.07 2.52
N LYS A 13 -19.08 12.06 2.87
CA LYS A 13 -17.74 11.81 3.39
C LYS A 13 -17.83 11.20 4.78
N MET A 14 -17.10 10.11 5.01
CA MET A 14 -17.08 9.41 6.29
C MET A 14 -16.03 10.04 7.23
N ASN A 15 -16.42 10.37 8.47
CA ASN A 15 -15.56 11.05 9.44
C ASN A 15 -14.64 10.12 10.26
N SER A 16 -15.00 8.84 10.40
CA SER A 16 -14.17 7.84 11.10
C SER A 16 -14.04 6.58 10.26
N THR A 17 -12.89 6.44 9.62
CA THR A 17 -12.69 5.47 8.54
C THR A 17 -11.54 4.51 8.78
N LYS A 18 -10.74 4.66 9.84
CA LYS A 18 -9.50 3.88 10.04
C LYS A 18 -9.72 2.36 9.90
N ASN A 19 -10.76 1.83 10.53
CA ASN A 19 -11.08 0.40 10.44
C ASN A 19 -11.50 -0.03 9.02
N ILE A 20 -12.13 0.87 8.27
CA ILE A 20 -12.54 0.62 6.89
C ILE A 20 -11.35 0.76 5.94
N GLU A 21 -10.50 1.77 6.13
CA GLU A 21 -9.24 1.94 5.40
C GLU A 21 -8.40 0.66 5.50
N ARG A 22 -8.24 0.11 6.71
CA ARG A 22 -7.49 -1.14 6.89
C ARG A 22 -8.17 -2.34 6.21
N LYS A 23 -9.51 -2.42 6.24
CA LYS A 23 -10.23 -3.48 5.53
C LYS A 23 -10.06 -3.39 4.02
N ILE A 24 -10.07 -2.17 3.46
CA ILE A 24 -9.84 -1.94 2.03
C ILE A 24 -8.39 -2.28 1.67
N GLN A 25 -7.42 -1.84 2.47
CA GLN A 25 -6.01 -2.21 2.27
C GLN A 25 -5.83 -3.73 2.26
N ASN A 26 -6.36 -4.45 3.25
CA ASN A 26 -6.33 -5.92 3.29
C ASN A 26 -6.97 -6.55 2.06
N LEU A 27 -8.12 -6.02 1.61
CA LEU A 27 -8.80 -6.53 0.43
C LEU A 27 -7.94 -6.33 -0.83
N CYS A 28 -7.31 -5.16 -0.98
CA CYS A 28 -6.38 -4.90 -2.06
C CYS A 28 -5.14 -5.79 -1.97
N GLU A 29 -4.54 -5.95 -0.80
CA GLU A 29 -3.34 -6.79 -0.57
C GLU A 29 -3.61 -8.26 -0.92
N ASN A 30 -4.78 -8.79 -0.54
CA ASN A 30 -5.18 -10.17 -0.86
C ASN A 30 -5.48 -10.42 -2.34
N ASN A 31 -5.72 -9.36 -3.12
CA ASN A 31 -6.03 -9.43 -4.55
C ASN A 31 -5.05 -8.61 -5.39
N LEU A 32 -3.86 -8.36 -4.86
CA LEU A 32 -2.92 -7.39 -5.44
C LEU A 32 -2.45 -7.81 -6.83
N GLU A 33 -2.29 -9.13 -7.02
CA GLU A 33 -1.91 -9.73 -8.29
C GLU A 33 -3.02 -9.53 -9.34
N GLU A 34 -4.27 -9.74 -8.98
CA GLU A 34 -5.41 -9.56 -9.90
C GLU A 34 -5.67 -8.08 -10.23
N ILE A 35 -5.54 -7.19 -9.23
CA ILE A 35 -5.87 -5.77 -9.41
C ILE A 35 -4.76 -5.02 -10.16
N PHE A 36 -3.50 -5.34 -9.86
CA PHE A 36 -2.35 -4.55 -10.34
C PHE A 36 -1.30 -5.36 -11.11
N GLY A 37 -1.43 -6.69 -11.20
CA GLY A 37 -0.37 -7.54 -11.74
C GLY A 37 0.85 -7.62 -10.82
N VAL A 38 0.65 -7.41 -9.51
CA VAL A 38 1.72 -7.28 -8.52
C VAL A 38 1.61 -8.36 -7.46
N LYS A 39 2.67 -9.15 -7.31
CA LYS A 39 2.80 -10.13 -6.22
C LYS A 39 3.02 -9.40 -4.90
N PHE A 40 2.14 -9.63 -3.93
CA PHE A 40 2.26 -9.06 -2.58
C PHE A 40 3.50 -9.60 -1.86
N LEU A 41 4.25 -8.71 -1.21
CA LEU A 41 5.41 -9.08 -0.39
C LEU A 41 5.21 -8.79 1.09
N ARG A 42 4.79 -7.57 1.42
CA ARG A 42 4.70 -7.14 2.83
C ARG A 42 3.70 -6.01 3.00
N SER A 43 3.04 -6.02 4.15
CA SER A 43 2.18 -4.93 4.61
C SER A 43 2.92 -4.14 5.68
N GLU A 44 2.63 -2.84 5.80
CA GLU A 44 3.06 -1.98 6.92
C GLU A 44 4.59 -1.97 7.14
N TYR A 45 5.37 -1.79 6.08
CA TYR A 45 6.83 -1.80 6.15
C TYR A 45 7.38 -0.50 6.78
N PRO A 46 8.11 -0.55 7.92
CA PRO A 46 8.65 0.65 8.55
C PRO A 46 9.84 1.21 7.77
N THR A 47 9.88 2.51 7.52
CA THR A 47 11.04 3.16 6.89
C THR A 47 12.05 3.62 7.94
N THR A 48 13.32 3.68 7.57
CA THR A 48 14.42 4.20 8.42
C THR A 48 14.24 5.67 8.79
N THR A 49 13.45 6.41 8.02
CA THR A 49 13.13 7.82 8.21
C THR A 49 11.93 8.05 9.15
N GLY A 50 11.42 6.99 9.80
CA GLY A 50 10.30 7.07 10.74
C GLY A 50 8.93 7.12 10.08
N GLY A 51 8.86 6.86 8.77
CA GLY A 51 7.62 6.67 8.03
C GLY A 51 7.29 5.19 7.86
N ARG A 52 6.33 4.91 6.97
CA ARG A 52 5.90 3.54 6.67
C ARG A 52 5.39 3.44 5.24
N MET A 53 5.68 2.33 4.59
CA MET A 53 5.04 1.93 3.34
C MET A 53 3.82 1.07 3.69
N ASP A 54 2.66 1.38 3.13
CA ASP A 54 1.44 0.65 3.48
C ASP A 54 1.45 -0.77 2.86
N THR A 55 1.92 -0.89 1.61
CA THR A 55 2.08 -2.19 0.92
C THR A 55 3.33 -2.21 0.03
N LEU A 56 4.03 -3.35 0.03
CA LEU A 56 5.15 -3.69 -0.84
C LEU A 56 4.81 -4.87 -1.74
N GLY A 57 5.20 -4.78 -3.01
CA GLY A 57 4.96 -5.80 -4.03
C GLY A 57 6.04 -5.81 -5.11
N ILE A 58 5.99 -6.83 -5.97
CA ILE A 58 6.82 -6.95 -7.19
C ILE A 58 5.91 -7.21 -8.39
N ASP A 59 6.11 -6.51 -9.50
CA ASP A 59 5.38 -6.75 -10.75
C ASP A 59 5.95 -7.95 -11.54
N PHE A 60 5.34 -8.27 -12.68
CA PHE A 60 5.76 -9.39 -13.53
C PHE A 60 7.16 -9.23 -14.15
N GLU A 61 7.71 -8.02 -14.20
CA GLU A 61 9.06 -7.74 -14.71
C GLU A 61 10.11 -7.78 -13.58
N GLY A 62 9.69 -8.03 -12.33
CA GLY A 62 10.57 -7.99 -11.18
C GLY A 62 10.77 -6.57 -10.64
N ASN A 63 10.04 -5.56 -11.12
CA ASN A 63 10.19 -4.21 -10.63
C ASN A 63 9.47 -4.05 -9.28
N PRO A 64 10.04 -3.24 -8.37
CA PRO A 64 9.41 -2.98 -7.10
C PRO A 64 8.21 -2.04 -7.20
N VAL A 65 7.14 -2.41 -6.50
CA VAL A 65 5.92 -1.61 -6.39
C VAL A 65 5.67 -1.27 -4.92
N ILE A 66 5.43 0.02 -4.68
CA ILE A 66 5.09 0.56 -3.36
C ILE A 66 3.73 1.22 -3.44
N VAL A 67 2.84 0.86 -2.51
CA VAL A 67 1.58 1.59 -2.26
C VAL A 67 1.70 2.33 -0.94
N TYR A 68 1.40 3.63 -0.93
CA TYR A 68 1.50 4.49 0.25
C TYR A 68 0.49 5.64 0.23
N ASP A 69 0.01 6.04 1.41
CA ASP A 69 -0.72 7.31 1.57
C ASP A 69 0.28 8.48 1.59
N ALA A 70 0.39 9.21 0.49
CA ALA A 70 1.32 10.34 0.33
C ALA A 70 1.09 11.53 1.29
N VAL A 71 -0.09 11.61 1.93
CA VAL A 71 -0.40 12.67 2.90
C VAL A 71 0.01 12.24 4.31
N LYS A 72 -0.14 10.95 4.63
CA LYS A 72 0.19 10.42 5.97
C LYS A 72 1.64 9.98 6.08
N ASN A 73 2.23 9.48 5.00
CA ASN A 73 3.53 8.86 4.99
C ASN A 73 4.52 9.68 4.16
N LYS A 74 5.75 9.82 4.68
CA LYS A 74 6.87 10.31 3.88
C LYS A 74 7.24 9.25 2.86
N LEU A 75 7.46 9.68 1.61
CA LEU A 75 8.01 8.81 0.58
C LEU A 75 9.35 8.20 1.06
N PRO A 76 9.51 6.88 0.99
CA PRO A 76 10.79 6.24 1.25
C PRO A 76 11.84 6.67 0.22
N SER A 77 13.11 6.60 0.57
CA SER A 77 14.16 6.90 -0.39
C SER A 77 14.24 5.79 -1.46
N LEU A 78 14.67 6.16 -2.68
CA LEU A 78 14.91 5.18 -3.75
C LEU A 78 15.91 4.11 -3.31
N LYS A 79 16.92 4.51 -2.53
CA LYS A 79 17.92 3.62 -1.94
C LYS A 79 17.29 2.60 -0.97
N GLU A 80 16.42 3.03 -0.07
CA GLU A 80 15.71 2.12 0.85
C GLU A 80 14.85 1.10 0.10
N THR A 81 14.18 1.55 -0.97
CA THR A 81 13.34 0.68 -1.79
C THR A 81 14.18 -0.41 -2.47
N ILE A 82 15.33 -0.04 -3.02
CA ILE A 82 16.26 -0.99 -3.67
C ILE A 82 16.88 -1.93 -2.63
N ASP A 83 17.39 -1.40 -1.52
CA ASP A 83 18.01 -2.20 -0.45
C ASP A 83 17.02 -3.26 0.07
N LEU A 84 15.72 -2.95 0.14
CA LEU A 84 14.70 -3.91 0.57
C LEU A 84 14.46 -5.06 -0.40
N MET A 85 14.52 -4.76 -1.69
CA MET A 85 14.30 -5.74 -2.74
C MET A 85 15.50 -6.65 -2.90
N MET A 86 16.71 -6.14 -2.68
CA MET A 86 17.94 -6.92 -2.79
C MET A 86 18.28 -7.74 -1.54
N ASN A 87 17.74 -7.40 -0.35
CA ASN A 87 18.04 -8.10 0.91
C ASN A 87 17.04 -9.21 1.29
N ASN A 88 16.03 -9.50 0.46
CA ASN A 88 15.18 -10.67 0.65
C ASN A 88 15.76 -11.83 -0.18
N GLU A 89 16.48 -12.75 0.49
CA GLU A 89 17.07 -13.96 -0.13
C GLU A 89 16.03 -15.01 -0.59
N GLU A 90 14.73 -14.67 -0.65
CA GLU A 90 13.64 -15.54 -1.16
C GLU A 90 13.08 -15.08 -2.52
N PHE A 91 13.92 -14.56 -3.40
CA PHE A 91 13.60 -14.34 -4.82
C PHE A 91 14.58 -15.05 -5.74
#